data_AF-A0A1G3PNP0-F1
#
_entry.id   AF-A0A1G3PNP0-F1
#
_cell.length_a   1.000
_cell.length_b   1.000
_cell.length_c   1.000
_cell.angle_alpha   90.00
_cell.angle_beta   90.00
_cell.angle_gamma   90.00
#
_symmetry.space_group_name_H-M   'P 1'
#
loop_
_entity.id
_entity.type
_entity.pdbx_description
1 polymer ?
#
loop_
_entity_poly.entity_id
_entity_poly.type
_entity_poly.pdbx_seq_one_letter_code
_entity_poly.pdbx_strand_id
1 'polypeptide(L)' 'MGFFSRIVNFIKESIEELKKVTWPSKDTAISSSVVVIGFIVVFAIFLSAIDWLVELVLLALVK' A
#
# COMPACT_ATOMS: atom_id res chain seq x y z
N MET A 1 21.68 -29.15 -22.83
CA MET A 1 21.58 -27.73 -22.45
C MET A 1 21.50 -27.66 -20.93
N GLY A 2 22.59 -27.25 -20.27
CA GLY A 2 22.68 -27.28 -18.80
C GLY A 2 21.63 -26.39 -18.13
N PHE A 3 21.16 -26.81 -16.95
CA PHE A 3 20.19 -26.09 -16.12
C PHE A 3 20.54 -24.61 -15.92
N PHE A 4 21.83 -24.29 -15.78
CA PHE A 4 22.36 -22.92 -15.70
C PHE A 4 21.94 -22.03 -16.88
N SER A 5 21.91 -22.56 -18.11
CA SER A 5 21.52 -21.79 -19.29
C SER A 5 20.03 -21.44 -19.30
N ARG A 6 19.17 -22.28 -18.69
CA ARG A 6 17.72 -22.01 -18.60
C ARG A 6 17.42 -20.88 -17.61
N ILE A 7 18.11 -20.86 -16.47
CA ILE A 7 17.95 -19.79 -15.46
C ILE A 7 18.40 -18.43 -16.01
N VAL A 8 19.55 -18.39 -16.70
CA VAL A 8 20.06 -17.14 -17.29
C VAL A 8 19.09 -16.60 -18.35
N ASN A 9 18.54 -17.48 -19.20
CA ASN A 9 17.54 -17.08 -20.18
C ASN A 9 16.25 -16.58 -19.51
N PHE A 10 15.76 -17.26 -18.46
CA PHE A 10 14.58 -16.84 -17.71
C PHE A 10 14.72 -15.44 -17.07
N ILE A 11 15.88 -15.16 -16.46
CA ILE A 11 16.16 -13.82 -15.89
C ILE A 11 16.20 -12.78 -17.01
N LYS A 12 16.82 -13.09 -18.14
CA LYS A 12 16.91 -12.19 -19.29
C LYS A 12 15.52 -11.85 -19.85
N GLU A 13 14.68 -12.86 -20.03
CA GLU A 13 13.28 -12.71 -20.46
C GLU A 13 12.46 -11.89 -19.45
N SER A 14 12.60 -12.17 -18.15
CA SER A 14 11.92 -11.41 -17.09
C SER A 14 12.30 -9.93 -17.10
N ILE A 15 13.58 -9.60 -17.34
CA ILE A 15 14.04 -8.21 -17.46
C ILE A 15 13.45 -7.53 -18.71
N GLU A 16 13.32 -8.24 -19.82
CA GLU A 16 12.68 -7.72 -21.03
C GLU A 16 11.17 -7.46 -20.84
N GLU A 17 10.48 -8.30 -20.06
CA GLU A 17 9.07 -8.08 -19.70
C GLU A 17 8.89 -6.89 -18.75
N LEU A 18 9.77 -6.75 -17.74
CA LEU A 18 9.73 -5.63 -16.80
C LEU A 18 9.93 -4.27 -17.50
N LYS A 19 10.60 -4.23 -18.65
CA LYS A 19 10.74 -3.02 -19.49
C LYS A 19 9.46 -2.66 -20.24
N LYS A 20 8.54 -3.61 -20.44
CA LYS A 20 7.23 -3.37 -21.07
C LYS A 20 6.22 -2.80 -20.06
N VAL A 21 6.53 -2.86 -18.77
CA VAL A 21 5.68 -2.29 -17.72
C VAL A 21 5.80 -0.77 -17.75
N THR A 22 4.66 -0.11 -17.91
CA THR A 22 4.56 1.36 -17.84
C THR A 22 4.63 1.79 -16.38
N TRP A 23 5.84 2.02 -15.88
CA TRP A 23 6.01 2.58 -14.54
C TRP A 23 5.42 3.99 -14.49
N PRO A 24 4.66 4.32 -13.43
CA PRO A 24 4.13 5.66 -13.26
C PRO A 24 5.29 6.67 -13.21
N SER A 25 5.09 7.84 -13.81
CA SER A 25 6.03 8.95 -13.64
C SER A 25 6.16 9.28 -12.14
N LYS A 26 7.33 9.77 -11.73
CA LYS A 26 7.62 10.12 -10.32
C LYS A 26 6.51 11.02 -9.74
N ASP A 27 6.02 11.96 -10.52
CA ASP A 27 4.96 12.89 -10.10
C ASP A 27 3.62 12.19 -9.87
N THR A 28 3.25 11.23 -10.73
CA THR A 28 2.02 10.44 -10.57
C THR A 28 2.09 9.56 -9.33
N ALA A 29 3.25 8.94 -9.08
CA ALA A 29 3.47 8.10 -7.90
C ALA A 29 3.42 8.90 -6.58
N ILE A 30 3.96 10.12 -6.58
CA ILE A 30 3.89 11.02 -5.42
C ILE A 30 2.45 11.48 -5.21
N SER A 31 1.77 11.90 -6.28
CA SER A 31 0.39 12.39 -6.19
C SER A 31 -0.57 11.34 -5.64
N SER A 32 -0.46 10.09 -6.11
CA SER A 32 -1.27 8.98 -5.58
C SER A 32 -0.95 8.68 -4.12
N SER A 33 0.33 8.75 -3.72
CA SER A 33 0.75 8.52 -2.33
C SER A 33 0.23 9.60 -1.37
N VAL A 34 0.22 10.87 -1.80
CA VAL A 34 -0.31 11.99 -0.99
C VAL A 34 -1.80 11.83 -0.72
N VAL A 35 -2.57 11.42 -1.73
CA VAL A 35 -4.01 11.14 -1.56
C VAL A 35 -4.24 10.02 -0.55
N VAL A 36 -3.46 8.93 -0.64
CA VAL A 36 -3.56 7.81 0.30
C VAL A 36 -3.22 8.24 1.73
N ILE A 37 -2.17 9.05 1.92
CA ILE A 37 -1.81 9.60 3.24
C ILE A 37 -2.96 10.45 3.80
N GLY A 38 -3.54 11.32 2.97
CA GLY A 38 -4.71 12.11 3.39
C GLY A 38 -5.88 11.24 3.82
N PHE A 39 -6.17 10.19 3.07
CA PHE A 39 -7.22 9.22 3.41
C PHE A 39 -6.96 8.50 4.74
N ILE A 40 -5.72 8.07 4.98
CA ILE A 40 -5.32 7.42 6.24
C ILE A 40 -5.54 8.36 7.43
N VAL A 41 -5.16 9.64 7.31
CA VAL A 41 -5.34 10.64 8.37
C VAL A 41 -6.81 10.83 8.71
N VAL A 42 -7.69 10.92 7.71
CA VAL A 42 -9.13 11.05 7.92
C VAL A 42 -9.69 9.83 8.67
N PHE A 43 -9.30 8.62 8.26
CA PHE A 43 -9.74 7.39 8.92
C PHE A 43 -9.19 7.27 10.34
N ALA A 44 -7.94 7.68 10.59
CA ALA A 44 -7.36 7.66 11.93
C ALA A 44 -8.15 8.56 12.90
N ILE A 45 -8.51 9.78 12.46
CA ILE A 45 -9.34 10.69 13.27
C ILE A 45 -10.72 10.10 13.50
N PHE A 46 -11.35 9.54 12.46
CA PHE A 46 -12.67 8.94 12.56
C PHE A 46 -12.71 7.76 13.53
N LEU A 47 -11.75 6.84 13.43
CA LEU A 47 -11.64 5.70 14.35
C LEU A 47 -11.36 6.17 15.78
N SER A 48 -10.44 7.10 15.98
CA SER A 48 -10.15 7.66 17.30
C SER A 48 -11.38 8.30 17.95
N ALA A 49 -12.23 8.97 17.17
CA ALA A 49 -13.47 9.53 17.69
C ALA A 49 -14.48 8.44 18.12
N ILE A 50 -14.56 7.35 17.36
CA ILE A 50 -15.39 6.18 17.71
C ILE A 50 -14.86 5.51 18.97
N ASP A 51 -13.54 5.30 19.07
CA ASP A 51 -12.93 4.66 20.24
C ASP A 51 -13.25 5.45 21.53
N TRP A 52 -13.16 6.78 21.50
CA TRP A 52 -13.56 7.62 22.63
C TRP A 52 -15.06 7.56 22.94
N LEU A 53 -15.91 7.51 21.92
CA LEU A 53 -17.35 7.37 22.11
C LEU A 53 -17.69 6.02 22.76
N VAL A 54 -17.05 4.94 22.30
CA VAL A 54 -17.22 3.60 22.85
C VAL A 54 -16.70 3.54 24.29
N GLU A 55 -15.55 4.12 24.59
CA GLU A 55 -15.02 4.22 25.96
C GLU A 55 -15.99 4.93 26.89
N LEU A 56 -16.57 6.06 26.46
CA LEU A 56 -17.55 6.80 27.24
C LEU A 56 -18.80 5.96 27.54
N VAL A 57 -19.34 5.25 26.54
CA VAL A 57 -20.51 4.39 26.71
C VAL A 57 -20.20 3.21 27.63
N LEU A 58 -19.04 2.58 27.49
CA LEU A 58 -18.62 1.48 28.36
C LEU A 58 -18.47 1.94 29.81
N LEU A 59 -17.85 3.09 30.06
CA LEU A 59 -17.74 3.67 31.40
C LEU A 59 -19.11 3.97 32.01
N ALA A 60 -20.08 4.41 31.21
CA ALA A 60 -21.44 4.66 31.65
C ALA A 60 -22.26 3.38 31.93
N LEU A 61 -21.90 2.24 31.30
CA LEU A 61 -22.56 0.95 31.53
C LEU A 61 -21.95 0.15 32.69
N VAL A 62 -20.64 0.30 32.92
CA VAL A 62 -19.92 -0.41 33.99
C VAL A 62 -20.08 0.26 35.35
N LYS A 63 -20.35 1.57 35.37
CA LYS A 63 -20.61 2.35 36.58
C LYS A 63 -22.10 2.45 36.87
#